data_AF-A0A9D6EHP7-F1
#
_entry.id   AF-A0A9D6EHP7-F1
#
_cell.length_a   1.000
_cell.length_b   1.000
_cell.length_c   1.000
_cell.angle_alpha   90.00
_cell.angle_beta   90.00
_cell.angle_gamma   90.00
#
_symmetry.space_group_name_H-M   'P 1'
#
loop_
_entity.id
_entity.type
_entity.pdbx_description
1 polymer ?
#
loop_
_entity_poly.entity_id
_entity_poly.type
_entity_poly.pdbx_seq_one_letter_code
_entity_poly.pdbx_strand_id
1 'polypeptide(L)'
;MNRTGTLTVPTPVGVTAERGPRRVQPRVVGAAGVLLLGLFAWLAAQYGLRHGALFLVGGALGLVLYQSFFGFTTAFRLFVTVGDGRGIRAQMLMFALATAIFAPMLASGQVLG
;
A
#
# COMPACT_ATOMS: atom_id res chain seq x y z
N MET A 1 18.13 11.58 -59.74
CA MET A 1 18.56 10.66 -58.68
C MET A 1 19.04 11.46 -57.47
N ASN A 2 18.34 11.41 -56.33
CA ASN A 2 18.94 11.55 -55.00
C ASN A 2 17.91 11.08 -53.96
N ARG A 3 17.89 9.76 -53.79
CA ARG A 3 17.26 9.10 -52.64
C ARG A 3 18.25 9.17 -51.47
N THR A 4 17.72 8.97 -50.26
CA THR A 4 18.43 8.79 -48.97
C THR A 4 18.55 10.04 -48.09
N GLY A 5 17.42 10.60 -47.68
CA GLY A 5 17.34 11.29 -46.40
C GLY A 5 17.51 10.26 -45.28
N THR A 6 18.65 10.29 -44.61
CA THR A 6 18.96 9.48 -43.43
C THR A 6 18.03 9.89 -42.28
N LEU A 7 17.02 9.06 -42.00
CA LEU A 7 16.24 9.14 -40.77
C LEU A 7 17.16 8.76 -39.61
N THR A 8 17.79 9.74 -38.99
CA THR A 8 18.43 9.59 -37.68
C THR A 8 17.34 9.17 -36.69
N VAL A 9 17.26 7.87 -36.42
CA VAL A 9 16.45 7.34 -35.32
C VAL A 9 16.95 8.03 -34.05
N PRO A 10 16.14 8.88 -33.39
CA PRO A 10 16.55 9.41 -32.10
C PRO A 10 16.77 8.23 -31.17
N THR A 11 17.98 8.13 -30.64
CA THR A 11 18.35 7.14 -29.62
C THR A 11 17.27 7.18 -28.54
N PRO A 12 16.69 6.04 -28.14
CA PRO A 12 15.69 6.04 -27.07
C PRO A 12 16.37 6.64 -25.83
N VAL A 13 16.00 7.88 -25.49
CA VAL A 13 16.45 8.54 -24.27
C VAL A 13 16.03 7.61 -23.15
N GLY A 14 17.02 6.99 -22.50
CA GLY A 14 16.78 5.99 -21.48
C GLY A 14 15.79 6.54 -20.47
N VAL A 15 14.62 5.91 -20.38
CA VAL A 15 13.77 6.03 -19.20
C VAL A 15 14.43 5.21 -18.09
N THR A 16 15.70 5.50 -17.80
CA THR A 16 16.32 5.16 -16.53
C THR A 16 15.73 6.15 -15.54
N ALA A 17 14.50 5.88 -15.12
CA ALA A 17 13.95 6.51 -13.94
C ALA A 17 14.82 6.07 -12.76
N GLU A 18 15.95 6.76 -12.54
CA GLU A 18 16.73 6.65 -11.33
C GLU A 18 15.87 7.17 -10.18
N ARG A 19 14.97 6.32 -9.68
CA ARG A 19 14.42 6.50 -8.35
C ARG A 19 15.55 6.13 -7.40
N GLY A 20 16.37 7.12 -7.05
CA GLY A 20 17.33 6.97 -5.98
C GLY A 20 16.67 6.33 -4.75
N PRO A 21 17.35 5.42 -4.05
CA PRO A 21 16.76 4.69 -2.93
C PRO A 21 16.14 5.68 -1.96
N ARG A 22 14.83 5.57 -1.70
CA ARG A 22 14.15 6.38 -0.68
C ARG A 22 14.87 6.11 0.63
N ARG A 23 15.72 7.04 1.06
CA ARG A 23 16.44 6.92 2.33
C ARG A 23 15.38 6.93 3.42
N VAL A 24 15.16 5.76 4.01
CA VAL A 24 14.38 5.65 5.24
C VAL A 24 15.06 6.57 6.24
N GLN A 25 14.35 7.62 6.67
CA GLN A 25 14.88 8.54 7.66
C GLN A 25 14.63 7.91 9.03
N PRO A 26 15.64 7.29 9.67
CA PRO A 26 15.44 6.51 10.89
C PRO A 26 14.95 7.39 12.04
N ARG A 27 15.25 8.69 12.00
CA ARG A 27 14.75 9.69 12.95
C ARG A 27 13.23 9.86 12.86
N VAL A 28 12.68 9.91 11.65
CA VAL A 28 11.24 10.09 11.46
C VAL A 28 10.49 8.81 11.84
N VAL A 29 11.02 7.64 11.46
CA VAL A 29 10.46 6.34 11.85
C VAL A 29 10.51 6.14 13.36
N GLY A 30 11.65 6.48 13.99
CA GLY A 30 11.82 6.42 15.43
C GLY A 30 10.87 7.37 16.17
N ALA A 31 10.77 8.63 15.73
CA ALA A 31 9.84 9.59 16.32
C ALA A 31 8.38 9.14 16.20
N ALA A 32 7.98 8.64 15.02
CA ALA A 32 6.63 8.10 14.81
C ALA A 32 6.35 6.87 15.70
N GLY A 33 7.33 5.97 15.85
CA GLY A 33 7.23 4.81 16.72
C GLY A 33 7.08 5.20 18.21
N VAL A 34 7.86 6.17 18.68
CA VAL A 34 7.75 6.68 20.06
C VAL A 34 6.40 7.36 20.28
N LEU A 35 5.92 8.16 19.33
CA LEU A 35 4.61 8.81 19.39
C LEU A 35 3.48 7.76 19.46
N LEU A 36 3.53 6.72 18.64
CA LEU A 36 2.56 5.62 18.65
C LEU A 36 2.55 4.89 20.00
N LEU A 37 3.74 4.51 20.51
CA LEU A 37 3.84 3.80 21.79
C LEU A 37 3.44 4.69 22.98
N GLY A 38 3.82 5.96 22.96
CA GLY A 38 3.45 6.93 24.00
C GLY A 38 1.94 7.17 24.05
N LEU A 39 1.30 7.32 22.89
CA LEU A 39 -0.14 7.52 22.81
C LEU A 39 -0.91 6.25 23.21
N PHE A 40 -0.41 5.06 22.85
CA PHE A 40 -0.95 3.78 23.32
C PHE A 40 -0.89 3.67 24.85
N ALA A 41 0.27 3.93 25.45
CA ALA A 41 0.45 3.85 26.90
C ALA A 41 -0.46 4.85 27.64
N TRP A 42 -0.60 6.05 27.09
CA TRP A 42 -1.49 7.09 27.64
C TRP A 42 -2.97 6.70 27.55
N LEU A 43 -3.42 6.19 26.40
CA LEU A 43 -4.79 5.67 26.22
C LEU A 43 -5.09 4.48 27.14
N ALA A 44 -4.14 3.55 27.27
CA ALA A 44 -4.29 2.37 28.11
C ALA A 44 -4.43 2.74 29.60
N ALA A 45 -3.70 3.77 30.05
CA ALA A 45 -3.78 4.25 31.43
C ALA A 45 -5.10 4.99 31.74
N GLN A 46 -5.64 5.76 30.78
CA GLN A 46 -6.81 6.62 31.00
C GLN A 46 -8.15 5.94 30.68
N TYR A 47 -8.20 5.14 29.61
CA TYR A 47 -9.44 4.58 29.04
C TYR A 47 -9.45 3.05 28.99
N GLY A 48 -8.42 2.41 29.56
CA GLY A 48 -8.26 0.96 29.62
C GLY A 48 -7.72 0.33 28.33
N LEU A 49 -7.38 -0.96 28.42
CA LEU A 49 -6.70 -1.73 27.36
C LEU A 49 -7.48 -1.81 26.05
N ARG A 50 -8.82 -1.72 26.08
CA ARG A 50 -9.67 -1.72 24.89
C ARG A 50 -9.39 -0.54 23.96
N HIS A 51 -9.24 0.67 24.51
CA HIS A 51 -8.94 1.86 23.71
C HIS A 51 -7.53 1.82 23.12
N GLY A 52 -6.56 1.28 23.87
CA GLY A 52 -5.22 1.00 23.36
C GLY A 52 -5.23 0.00 22.19
N ALA A 53 -6.01 -1.08 22.29
CA ALA A 53 -6.13 -2.07 21.21
C ALA A 53 -6.71 -1.45 19.92
N LEU A 54 -7.76 -0.63 20.03
CA LEU A 54 -8.34 0.10 18.89
C LEU A 54 -7.34 1.05 18.24
N PHE A 55 -6.52 1.74 19.04
CA PHE A 55 -5.46 2.60 18.55
C PHE A 55 -4.39 1.82 17.77
N LEU A 56 -3.96 0.66 18.28
CA LEU A 56 -3.02 -0.21 17.56
C LEU A 56 -3.60 -0.74 16.24
N VAL A 57 -4.88 -1.12 16.23
CA VAL A 57 -5.57 -1.54 15.00
C VAL A 57 -5.58 -0.39 13.99
N GLY A 58 -5.90 0.83 14.42
CA GLY A 58 -5.86 2.02 13.54
C GLY A 58 -4.46 2.32 13.00
N GLY A 59 -3.42 2.22 13.84
CA GLY A 59 -2.03 2.40 13.42
C GLY A 59 -1.56 1.33 12.42
N ALA A 60 -1.89 0.06 12.68
CA ALA A 60 -1.60 -1.04 11.78
C ALA A 60 -2.33 -0.87 10.43
N LEU A 61 -3.60 -0.48 10.46
CA LEU A 61 -4.38 -0.19 9.26
C LEU A 61 -3.75 0.92 8.42
N GLY A 62 -3.33 2.02 9.07
CA GLY A 62 -2.64 3.14 8.43
C GLY A 62 -1.32 2.73 7.75
N LEU A 63 -0.56 1.83 8.38
CA LEU A 63 0.69 1.31 7.81
C LEU A 63 0.44 0.45 6.57
N VAL A 64 -0.59 -0.41 6.61
CA VAL A 64 -1.00 -1.24 5.47
C VAL A 64 -1.45 -0.36 4.29
N LEU A 65 -2.20 0.72 4.57
CA LEU A 65 -2.63 1.71 3.57
C LEU A 65 -1.44 2.45 2.96
N TYR A 66 -0.47 2.87 3.78
CA TYR A 66 0.74 3.53 3.30
C TYR A 66 1.55 2.65 2.35
N GLN A 67 1.48 1.32 2.51
CA GLN A 67 2.19 0.41 1.61
C GLN A 67 1.36 -0.07 0.41
N SER A 68 0.02 -0.01 0.48
CA SER A 68 -0.85 -0.54 -0.58
C SER A 68 -1.15 0.42 -1.73
N PHE A 69 -0.23 1.30 -2.14
CA PHE A 69 -0.41 2.20 -3.30
C PHE A 69 -0.46 1.51 -4.69
N PHE A 70 -0.85 0.24 -4.76
CA PHE A 70 -1.10 -0.44 -6.03
C PHE A 70 -2.50 -0.06 -6.52
N GLY A 71 -2.53 1.10 -7.19
CA GLY A 71 -3.74 1.72 -7.69
C GLY A 71 -4.48 0.81 -8.66
N PHE A 72 -5.74 0.53 -8.31
CA PHE A 72 -6.76 -0.04 -9.19
C PHE A 72 -6.73 0.59 -10.59
N THR A 73 -6.47 1.89 -10.67
CA THR A 73 -6.31 2.66 -11.91
C THR A 73 -5.15 2.17 -12.78
N THR A 74 -3.99 1.87 -12.18
CA THR A 74 -2.82 1.38 -12.93
C THR A 74 -3.04 -0.04 -13.42
N ALA A 75 -3.62 -0.91 -12.58
CA ALA A 75 -3.96 -2.29 -12.96
C ALA A 75 -5.01 -2.35 -14.08
N PHE A 76 -6.05 -1.50 -14.02
CA PHE A 76 -7.04 -1.37 -15.07
C PHE A 76 -6.45 -0.83 -16.37
N ARG A 77 -5.55 0.17 -16.29
CA ARG A 77 -4.87 0.69 -17.47
C ARG A 77 -4.04 -0.39 -18.16
N LEU A 78 -3.21 -1.13 -17.41
CA LEU A 78 -2.41 -2.24 -17.93
C LEU A 78 -3.27 -3.35 -18.54
N PHE A 79 -4.42 -3.66 -17.94
CA PHE A 79 -5.37 -4.61 -18.49
C PHE A 79 -5.93 -4.16 -19.84
N VAL A 80 -6.37 -2.90 -19.95
CA VAL A 80 -6.96 -2.36 -21.20
C VAL A 80 -5.90 -2.12 -22.29
N THR A 81 -4.70 -1.66 -21.93
CA THR A 81 -3.67 -1.30 -22.93
C THR A 81 -2.77 -2.45 -23.34
N VAL A 82 -2.45 -3.38 -22.43
CA VAL A 82 -1.48 -4.46 -22.65
C VAL A 82 -2.13 -5.85 -22.56
N GLY A 83 -3.36 -5.96 -22.04
CA GLY A 83 -4.01 -7.24 -21.79
C GLY A 83 -3.50 -7.97 -20.53
N ASP A 84 -2.61 -7.34 -19.75
CA ASP A 84 -2.02 -7.99 -18.57
C ASP A 84 -2.92 -7.82 -17.34
N GLY A 85 -3.69 -8.87 -17.03
CA GLY A 85 -4.61 -8.93 -15.90
C GLY A 85 -3.97 -9.31 -14.55
N ARG A 86 -2.64 -9.44 -14.46
CA ARG A 86 -1.96 -9.84 -13.20
C ARG A 86 -2.28 -8.91 -12.03
N GLY A 87 -2.36 -7.60 -12.27
CA GLY A 87 -2.72 -6.62 -11.25
C GLY A 87 -4.18 -6.76 -10.75
N ILE A 88 -5.12 -6.99 -11.67
CA ILE A 88 -6.54 -7.22 -11.34
C ILE A 88 -6.69 -8.52 -10.52
N ARG A 89 -5.99 -9.59 -10.89
CA ARG A 89 -6.00 -10.88 -10.15
C ARG A 89 -5.44 -10.73 -8.73
N ALA A 90 -4.35 -9.98 -8.55
CA ALA A 90 -3.78 -9.72 -7.23
C ALA A 90 -4.78 -8.94 -6.33
N GLN A 91 -5.48 -7.95 -6.90
CA GLN A 91 -6.50 -7.18 -6.18
C GLN A 91 -7.69 -8.07 -5.75
N MET A 92 -8.17 -8.93 -6.66
CA MET A 92 -9.26 -9.86 -6.36
C MET A 92 -8.85 -10.87 -5.30
N LEU A 93 -7.60 -11.36 -5.32
CA LEU A 93 -7.08 -12.26 -4.30
C LEU A 93 -7.00 -11.58 -2.92
N MET A 94 -6.53 -10.33 -2.86
CA MET A 94 -6.50 -9.54 -1.63
C MET A 94 -7.91 -9.37 -1.05
N PHE A 95 -8.90 -9.01 -1.88
CA PHE A 95 -10.28 -8.84 -1.45
C PHE A 95 -10.92 -10.16 -1.01
N ALA A 96 -10.67 -11.25 -1.74
CA ALA A 96 -11.12 -12.58 -1.37
C ALA A 96 -10.55 -13.01 -0.02
N LEU A 97 -9.25 -12.77 0.22
CA LEU A 97 -8.61 -13.08 1.49
C LEU A 97 -9.16 -12.23 2.64
N ALA A 98 -9.32 -10.93 2.42
CA ALA A 98 -9.94 -10.03 3.40
C ALA A 98 -11.36 -10.49 3.75
N THR A 99 -12.16 -10.81 2.73
CA THR A 99 -13.54 -11.32 2.92
C THR A 99 -13.53 -12.68 3.63
N ALA A 100 -12.64 -13.59 3.28
CA ALA A 100 -12.52 -14.90 3.93
C ALA A 100 -12.14 -14.80 5.41
N ILE A 101 -11.42 -13.76 5.82
CA ILE A 101 -11.07 -13.49 7.22
C ILE A 101 -12.22 -12.75 7.93
N PHE A 102 -12.74 -11.67 7.32
CA PHE A 102 -13.75 -10.82 7.96
C PHE A 102 -15.16 -11.44 7.99
N ALA A 103 -15.58 -12.15 6.94
CA ALA A 103 -16.92 -12.74 6.89
C ALA A 103 -17.21 -13.72 8.04
N PRO A 104 -16.34 -14.71 8.38
CA PRO A 104 -16.58 -15.55 9.55
C PRO A 104 -16.43 -14.79 10.88
N MET A 105 -15.57 -13.77 10.93
CA MET A 105 -15.42 -12.91 12.10
C MET A 105 -16.67 -12.05 12.37
N LEU A 106 -17.38 -11.62 11.31
CA LEU A 106 -18.66 -10.92 11.39
C LEU A 106 -19.81 -11.88 11.69
N ALA A 107 -19.83 -13.06 11.05
CA ALA A 107 -20.87 -14.07 11.25
C ALA A 107 -20.88 -14.67 12.67
N SER A 108 -19.73 -14.71 13.35
CA SER A 108 -19.64 -15.16 14.75
C SER A 108 -20.21 -14.15 15.76
N GLY A 109 -20.65 -12.97 15.32
CA GLY A 109 -21.56 -12.07 16.05
C GLY A 109 -21.04 -11.41 17.33
N GLN A 110 -19.93 -11.88 17.93
CA GLN A 110 -19.52 -11.46 19.28
C GLN A 110 -18.00 -11.36 19.50
N VAL A 111 -17.16 -11.27 18.46
CA VAL A 111 -15.70 -11.25 18.66
C VAL A 111 -15.17 -9.93 19.25
N LEU A 112 -15.94 -8.84 19.18
CA LEU A 112 -15.54 -7.51 19.70
C LEU A 112 -16.37 -7.00 20.90
N GLY A 113 -17.31 -7.82 21.40
CA GLY A 113 -18.16 -7.51 22.55
C GLY A 113 -19.37 -6.66 22.22
#